data_AF-A0A6C0W644-F1
#
_entry.id   AF-A0A6C0W644-F1
#
_cell.length_a   1.000
_cell.length_b   1.000
_cell.length_c   1.000
_cell.angle_alpha   90.00
_cell.angle_beta   90.00
_cell.angle_gamma   90.00
#
_symmetry.space_group_name_H-M   'P 1'
#
loop_
_entity.id
_entity.type
_entity.pdbx_description
1 polymer ?
#
loop_
_entity_poly.entity_id
_entity_poly.type
_entity_poly.pdbx_seq_one_letter_code
_entity_poly.pdbx_strand_id
1 'polypeptide(L)'
;KQTVKMLCYLICITIKLLLSKPISINDLVDRDLKDTDSNDIDKDTLDKKLNELPTPNLPKPKKGKSKIIFEKLNNIQAVAKFIDLKKSKLDILLNTKDKAGVYMFFNLINGNCYIGSSVNLARRFRVHMSSVGSVNLPLPIAINKYGPNNFVFLILQYCDSVEDICLGLEQHYIDLYKPKYNILKIAGSSQGFKHSPETIAKLKAMHAGKLHPRFNTKAFEQQKILTSLALKEHFLKHGHHNKGKKGVLAPQFGIGGTNLIMKSENGDIFSFPSINAARQHFRVRFTTISKNINQNSPILIKGIKWFVISELFKGD
;
A
#
# COMPACT_ATOMS: atom_id res chain seq x y z
N LYS A 1 -2.27 -27.39 13.37
CA LYS A 1 -1.01 -26.72 12.94
C LYS A 1 -1.20 -25.26 12.49
N GLN A 2 -2.25 -24.90 11.74
CA GLN A 2 -2.53 -23.51 11.32
C GLN A 2 -2.94 -22.58 12.48
N THR A 3 -3.72 -23.11 13.43
CA THR A 3 -4.23 -22.40 14.62
C THR A 3 -3.13 -21.98 15.59
N VAL A 4 -2.11 -22.82 15.78
CA VAL A 4 -0.95 -22.52 16.65
C VAL A 4 -0.07 -21.39 16.08
N LYS A 5 0.12 -21.35 14.75
CA LYS A 5 0.84 -20.25 14.10
C LYS A 5 0.09 -18.91 14.20
N MET A 6 -1.24 -18.94 14.14
CA MET A 6 -2.06 -17.74 14.28
C MET A 6 -2.04 -17.20 15.72
N LEU A 7 -2.06 -18.10 16.71
CA LEU A 7 -1.99 -17.75 18.12
C LEU A 7 -0.63 -17.12 18.48
N CYS A 8 0.48 -17.70 18.00
CA CYS A 8 1.82 -17.10 18.18
C CYS A 8 1.94 -15.73 17.51
N TYR A 9 1.33 -15.54 16.34
CA TYR A 9 1.35 -14.24 15.64
C TYR A 9 0.56 -13.17 16.39
N LEU A 10 -0.62 -13.50 16.92
CA LEU A 10 -1.40 -12.58 17.75
C LEU A 10 -0.68 -12.24 19.06
N ILE A 11 -0.08 -13.23 19.73
CA ILE A 11 0.69 -13.04 20.97
C ILE A 11 1.92 -12.16 20.72
N CYS A 12 2.63 -12.37 19.61
CA CYS A 12 3.75 -11.49 19.23
C CYS A 12 3.30 -10.04 18.98
N ILE A 13 2.16 -9.82 18.33
CA ILE A 13 1.63 -8.48 18.06
C ILE A 13 1.19 -7.79 19.35
N THR A 14 0.49 -8.49 20.23
CA THR A 14 0.03 -7.92 21.51
C THR A 14 1.19 -7.61 22.44
N ILE A 15 2.23 -8.45 22.50
CA ILE A 15 3.46 -8.16 23.25
C ILE A 15 4.19 -6.93 22.66
N LYS A 16 4.25 -6.80 21.32
CA LYS A 16 4.87 -5.64 20.65
C LYS A 16 4.12 -4.33 20.90
N LEU A 17 2.78 -4.38 21.00
CA LEU A 17 1.91 -3.25 21.32
C LEU A 17 1.93 -2.88 22.82
N LEU A 18 2.13 -3.85 23.71
CA LEU A 18 2.22 -3.63 25.16
C LEU A 18 3.60 -3.11 25.59
N LEU A 19 4.65 -3.40 24.83
CA LEU A 19 6.03 -2.94 25.10
C LEU A 19 6.39 -1.61 24.41
N SER A 20 5.52 -1.01 23.60
CA SER A 20 5.82 0.25 22.92
C SER A 20 5.70 1.44 23.89
N LYS A 21 6.84 1.85 24.46
CA LYS A 21 6.98 3.15 25.16
C LYS A 21 6.76 4.29 24.16
N PRO A 22 6.26 5.47 24.59
CA PRO A 22 6.23 6.66 23.75
C PRO A 22 7.66 6.99 23.31
N ILE A 23 7.88 6.98 22.00
CA ILE A 23 9.20 7.16 21.38
C ILE A 23 9.61 8.63 21.56
N SER A 24 10.73 8.86 22.26
CA SER A 24 11.33 10.19 22.41
C SER A 24 11.97 10.64 21.09
N ILE A 25 12.06 11.94 20.84
CA ILE A 25 12.77 12.49 19.68
C ILE A 25 14.24 12.07 19.68
N ASN A 26 14.86 11.92 20.86
CA ASN A 26 16.24 11.43 20.98
C ASN A 26 16.35 9.93 20.64
N ASP A 27 15.30 9.13 20.89
CA ASP A 27 15.26 7.72 20.49
C ASP A 27 15.17 7.55 18.95
N LEU A 28 14.77 8.59 18.20
CA LEU A 28 14.73 8.55 16.73
C LEU A 28 16.11 8.84 16.12
N VAL A 29 16.94 9.64 16.81
CA VAL A 29 18.26 10.09 16.37
C VAL A 29 19.34 9.07 16.75
N ASP A 30 19.22 8.40 17.89
CA ASP A 30 20.20 7.43 18.41
C ASP A 30 19.85 5.95 18.08
N ARG A 31 18.95 5.70 17.12
CA ARG A 31 18.76 4.32 16.64
C ARG A 31 19.99 3.89 15.87
N ASP A 32 20.83 3.08 16.51
CA ASP A 32 21.75 2.16 15.84
C ASP A 32 21.00 1.53 14.65
N LEU A 33 21.38 1.89 13.41
CA LEU A 33 20.82 1.36 12.17
C LEU A 33 21.28 -0.09 11.99
N LYS A 34 20.73 -0.98 12.82
CA LYS A 34 20.92 -2.42 12.72
C LYS A 34 19.80 -2.95 11.84
N ASP A 35 20.13 -3.28 10.60
CA ASP A 35 19.32 -4.14 9.76
C ASP A 35 19.29 -5.53 10.44
N THR A 36 18.38 -5.70 11.41
CA THR A 36 18.11 -6.96 12.12
C THR A 36 16.73 -7.44 11.67
N ASP A 37 16.69 -8.58 10.98
CA ASP A 37 15.43 -9.19 10.51
C ASP A 37 15.39 -10.61 11.05
N SER A 38 14.21 -11.11 11.40
CA SER A 38 14.03 -12.44 12.00
C SER A 38 14.38 -13.60 11.05
N ASN A 39 14.73 -13.28 9.80
CA ASN A 39 14.98 -14.22 8.72
C ASN A 39 16.49 -14.49 8.48
N ASP A 40 17.35 -14.00 9.38
CA ASP A 40 18.77 -14.25 9.31
C ASP A 40 19.06 -15.75 9.49
N ILE A 41 19.79 -16.31 8.53
CA ILE A 41 20.22 -17.70 8.55
C ILE A 41 21.73 -17.77 8.73
N ASP A 42 22.20 -18.78 9.45
CA ASP A 42 23.63 -19.04 9.62
C ASP A 42 24.27 -19.58 8.33
N LYS A 43 25.60 -19.71 8.34
CA LYS A 43 26.38 -20.15 7.17
C LYS A 43 26.00 -21.56 6.74
N ASP A 44 25.75 -22.44 7.70
CA ASP A 44 25.47 -23.86 7.49
C ASP A 44 24.07 -24.08 6.91
N THR A 45 23.07 -23.36 7.40
CA THR A 45 21.70 -23.35 6.84
C THR A 45 21.71 -22.82 5.41
N LEU A 46 22.51 -21.78 5.14
CA LEU A 46 22.68 -21.29 3.78
C LEU A 46 23.33 -22.32 2.85
N ASP A 47 24.35 -23.07 3.32
CA ASP A 47 24.98 -24.15 2.53
C ASP A 47 23.98 -25.25 2.19
N LYS A 48 23.26 -25.76 3.19
CA LYS A 48 22.23 -26.79 2.98
C LYS A 48 21.20 -26.31 1.95
N LYS A 49 20.69 -25.09 2.12
CA LYS A 49 19.67 -24.54 1.24
C LYS A 49 20.16 -24.39 -0.20
N LEU A 50 21.34 -23.80 -0.43
CA LEU A 50 21.89 -23.66 -1.79
C LEU A 50 22.16 -25.01 -2.45
N ASN A 51 22.60 -26.01 -1.68
CA ASN A 51 22.84 -27.36 -2.18
C ASN A 51 21.52 -28.07 -2.54
N GLU A 52 20.48 -27.91 -1.74
CA GLU A 52 19.13 -28.44 -1.97
C GLU A 52 18.39 -27.80 -3.16
N LEU A 53 18.79 -26.58 -3.58
CA LEU A 53 18.15 -25.91 -4.71
C LEU A 53 18.35 -26.69 -6.02
N PRO A 54 17.31 -26.77 -6.87
CA PRO A 54 17.37 -27.54 -8.09
C PRO A 54 18.42 -26.98 -9.06
N THR A 55 19.10 -27.88 -9.77
CA THR A 55 19.93 -27.58 -10.95
C THR A 55 19.22 -28.13 -12.19
N PRO A 56 18.15 -27.47 -12.66
CA PRO A 56 17.37 -27.99 -13.76
C PRO A 56 18.20 -27.98 -15.06
N ASN A 57 18.17 -29.09 -15.79
CA ASN A 57 18.70 -29.19 -17.15
C ASN A 57 17.79 -28.41 -18.09
N LEU A 58 18.02 -27.10 -18.18
CA LEU A 58 17.28 -26.22 -19.07
C LEU A 58 17.77 -26.36 -20.52
N PRO A 59 16.86 -26.24 -21.52
CA PRO A 59 17.26 -26.23 -22.92
C PRO A 59 18.24 -25.07 -23.16
N LYS A 60 19.36 -25.38 -23.80
CA LYS A 60 20.38 -24.37 -24.09
C LYS A 60 19.74 -23.23 -24.91
N PRO A 61 19.92 -21.96 -24.51
CA PRO A 61 19.41 -20.85 -25.29
C PRO A 61 19.96 -20.92 -26.72
N LYS A 62 19.14 -20.52 -27.72
CA LYS A 62 19.59 -20.43 -29.13
C LYS A 62 20.92 -19.65 -29.17
N LYS A 63 21.94 -20.16 -29.88
CA LYS A 63 23.32 -19.61 -29.88
C LYS A 63 23.37 -18.07 -29.95
N GLY A 64 22.57 -17.45 -30.82
CA GLY A 64 22.49 -15.99 -30.96
C GLY A 64 21.91 -15.26 -29.74
N LYS A 65 20.87 -15.79 -29.08
CA LYS A 65 20.28 -15.19 -27.87
C LYS A 65 21.25 -15.26 -26.69
N SER A 66 22.00 -16.35 -26.56
CA SER A 66 23.02 -16.49 -25.52
C SER A 66 24.09 -15.42 -25.67
N LYS A 67 24.59 -15.18 -26.90
CA LYS A 67 25.62 -14.17 -27.18
C LYS A 67 25.17 -12.77 -26.75
N ILE A 68 23.95 -12.37 -27.11
CA ILE A 68 23.37 -11.07 -26.73
C ILE A 68 23.27 -10.92 -25.19
N ILE A 69 22.86 -11.98 -24.48
CA ILE A 69 22.75 -11.94 -23.01
C ILE A 69 24.15 -11.80 -22.37
N PHE A 70 25.16 -12.49 -22.88
CA PHE A 70 26.54 -12.36 -22.41
C PHE A 70 27.12 -10.98 -22.71
N GLU A 71 26.89 -10.42 -23.90
CA GLU A 71 27.27 -9.04 -24.22
C GLU A 71 26.62 -8.03 -23.27
N LYS A 72 25.31 -8.21 -23.01
CA LYS A 72 24.59 -7.38 -22.03
C LYS A 72 25.23 -7.46 -20.64
N LEU A 73 25.58 -8.66 -20.17
CA LEU A 73 26.23 -8.86 -18.88
C LEU A 73 27.63 -8.19 -18.83
N ASN A 74 28.39 -8.26 -19.92
CA ASN A 74 29.72 -7.68 -19.99
C ASN A 74 29.66 -6.14 -19.95
N ASN A 75 28.66 -5.54 -20.60
CA ASN A 75 28.45 -4.10 -20.63
C ASN A 75 27.93 -3.51 -19.30
N ILE A 76 27.51 -4.35 -18.34
CA ILE A 76 27.14 -3.86 -17.01
C ILE A 76 28.41 -3.47 -16.25
N GLN A 77 28.52 -2.19 -15.93
CA GLN A 77 29.54 -1.67 -15.03
C GLN A 77 29.20 -2.12 -13.59
N ALA A 78 30.06 -2.96 -13.04
CA ALA A 78 29.92 -3.50 -11.70
C ALA A 78 31.30 -3.60 -11.05
N VAL A 79 31.37 -3.31 -9.75
CA VAL A 79 32.60 -3.41 -8.96
C VAL A 79 33.03 -4.86 -8.77
N ALA A 80 32.06 -5.78 -8.65
CA ALA A 80 32.32 -7.21 -8.54
C ALA A 80 31.23 -8.02 -9.27
N LYS A 81 31.63 -9.15 -9.88
CA LYS A 81 30.74 -10.09 -10.56
C LYS A 81 31.01 -11.51 -10.06
N PHE A 82 29.99 -12.13 -9.47
CA PHE A 82 30.04 -13.48 -8.93
C PHE A 82 29.15 -14.39 -9.76
N ILE A 83 29.78 -15.20 -10.62
CA ILE A 83 29.09 -16.12 -11.52
C ILE A 83 28.80 -17.41 -10.76
N ASP A 84 27.60 -17.98 -10.97
CA ASP A 84 27.13 -19.20 -10.31
C ASP A 84 27.04 -19.02 -8.79
N LEU A 85 25.82 -18.78 -8.30
CA LEU A 85 25.59 -18.47 -6.88
C LEU A 85 25.96 -19.62 -5.94
N LYS A 86 25.98 -20.88 -6.41
CA LYS A 86 26.40 -22.02 -5.58
C LYS A 86 27.91 -22.00 -5.38
N LYS A 87 28.66 -21.84 -6.47
CA LYS A 87 30.13 -21.86 -6.44
C LYS A 87 30.72 -20.62 -5.77
N SER A 88 30.19 -19.45 -6.10
CA SER A 88 30.72 -18.17 -5.65
C SER A 88 30.22 -17.71 -4.28
N LYS A 89 29.41 -18.53 -3.57
CA LYS A 89 28.84 -18.19 -2.26
C LYS A 89 29.89 -17.64 -1.28
N LEU A 90 31.00 -18.37 -1.09
CA LEU A 90 32.02 -17.97 -0.12
C LEU A 90 32.65 -16.63 -0.50
N ASP A 91 32.95 -16.45 -1.77
CA ASP A 91 33.52 -15.21 -2.30
C ASP A 91 32.55 -14.04 -2.14
N ILE A 92 31.26 -14.26 -2.40
CA ILE A 92 30.21 -13.25 -2.17
C ILE A 92 30.23 -12.83 -0.70
N LEU A 93 30.13 -13.79 0.23
CA LEU A 93 30.02 -13.50 1.66
C LEU A 93 31.27 -12.81 2.22
N LEU A 94 32.46 -13.17 1.74
CA LEU A 94 33.72 -12.54 2.16
C LEU A 94 33.85 -11.12 1.59
N ASN A 95 33.59 -10.93 0.29
CA ASN A 95 33.78 -9.63 -0.36
C ASN A 95 32.71 -8.60 0.02
N THR A 96 31.54 -9.04 0.49
CA THR A 96 30.41 -8.18 0.86
C THR A 96 30.20 -8.04 2.37
N LYS A 97 31.07 -8.66 3.18
CA LYS A 97 31.02 -8.58 4.64
C LYS A 97 31.18 -7.13 5.09
N ASP A 98 30.27 -6.67 5.95
CA ASP A 98 30.26 -5.32 6.55
C ASP A 98 30.29 -4.17 5.53
N LYS A 99 29.80 -4.43 4.30
CA LYS A 99 29.70 -3.43 3.23
C LYS A 99 28.25 -3.14 2.90
N ALA A 100 27.99 -1.85 2.64
CA ALA A 100 26.76 -1.34 2.08
C ALA A 100 26.88 -1.13 0.58
N GLY A 101 25.79 -1.27 -0.17
CA GLY A 101 25.82 -1.07 -1.62
C GLY A 101 24.52 -1.40 -2.33
N VAL A 102 24.57 -1.21 -3.64
CA VAL A 102 23.56 -1.67 -4.60
C VAL A 102 24.07 -2.91 -5.31
N TYR A 103 23.24 -3.93 -5.37
CA TYR A 103 23.52 -5.20 -6.00
C TYR A 103 22.48 -5.55 -7.06
N MET A 104 22.84 -6.48 -7.94
CA MET A 104 21.97 -7.01 -8.98
C MET A 104 22.06 -8.53 -9.03
N PHE A 105 20.90 -9.19 -9.13
CA PHE A 105 20.84 -10.57 -9.61
C PHE A 105 20.52 -10.56 -11.10
N PHE A 106 21.38 -11.16 -11.92
CA PHE A 106 21.19 -11.24 -13.37
C PHE A 106 21.00 -12.71 -13.78
N ASN A 107 19.95 -12.99 -14.55
CA ASN A 107 19.63 -14.33 -15.02
C ASN A 107 20.23 -14.59 -16.41
N LEU A 108 21.12 -15.58 -16.50
CA LEU A 108 21.84 -15.95 -17.71
C LEU A 108 20.96 -16.63 -18.78
N ILE A 109 19.77 -17.12 -18.42
CA ILE A 109 18.86 -17.80 -19.35
C ILE A 109 18.03 -16.81 -20.16
N ASN A 110 17.57 -15.72 -19.52
CA ASN A 110 16.61 -14.80 -20.11
C ASN A 110 17.05 -13.32 -20.09
N GLY A 111 18.17 -12.99 -19.46
CA GLY A 111 18.72 -11.63 -19.38
C GLY A 111 17.90 -10.66 -18.51
N ASN A 112 16.96 -11.18 -17.71
CA ASN A 112 16.21 -10.41 -16.72
C ASN A 112 17.04 -10.23 -15.45
N CYS A 113 16.77 -9.15 -14.73
CA CYS A 113 17.46 -8.85 -13.49
C CYS A 113 16.52 -8.40 -12.37
N TYR A 114 17.08 -8.46 -11.15
CA TYR A 114 16.59 -7.82 -9.93
C TYR A 114 17.66 -6.85 -9.45
N ILE A 115 17.26 -5.70 -8.91
CA ILE A 115 18.15 -4.72 -8.29
C ILE A 115 17.66 -4.45 -6.89
N GLY A 116 18.59 -4.32 -5.94
CA GLY A 116 18.25 -3.90 -4.59
C GLY A 116 19.46 -3.29 -3.90
N SER A 117 19.21 -2.65 -2.78
CA SER A 117 20.25 -2.11 -1.92
C SER A 117 20.21 -2.69 -0.50
N SER A 118 21.31 -2.52 0.23
CA SER A 118 21.37 -2.83 1.65
C SER A 118 22.56 -2.14 2.29
N VAL A 119 22.42 -1.77 3.57
CA VAL A 119 23.52 -1.39 4.46
C VAL A 119 24.40 -2.59 4.85
N ASN A 120 23.93 -3.82 4.67
CA ASN A 120 24.68 -5.06 4.88
C ASN A 120 24.42 -6.06 3.75
N LEU A 121 25.24 -5.98 2.71
CA LEU A 121 25.12 -6.79 1.49
C LEU A 121 25.21 -8.29 1.78
N ALA A 122 26.13 -8.73 2.63
CA ALA A 122 26.29 -10.14 2.98
C ALA A 122 25.04 -10.70 3.64
N ARG A 123 24.44 -9.95 4.59
CA ARG A 123 23.18 -10.35 5.23
C ARG A 123 22.04 -10.37 4.23
N ARG A 124 21.89 -9.34 3.40
CA ARG A 124 20.85 -9.28 2.38
C ARG A 124 20.92 -10.44 1.38
N PHE A 125 22.12 -10.86 0.99
CA PHE A 125 22.30 -12.05 0.15
C PHE A 125 21.77 -13.32 0.81
N ARG A 126 22.07 -13.53 2.11
CA ARG A 126 21.54 -14.68 2.88
C ARG A 126 20.01 -14.70 2.89
N VAL A 127 19.38 -13.55 3.13
CA VAL A 127 17.91 -13.42 3.14
C VAL A 127 17.31 -13.76 1.78
N HIS A 128 17.91 -13.32 0.67
CA HIS A 128 17.43 -13.70 -0.67
C HIS A 128 17.48 -15.21 -0.87
N MET A 129 18.60 -15.85 -0.52
CA MET A 129 18.74 -17.31 -0.65
C MET A 129 17.80 -18.06 0.30
N SER A 130 17.58 -17.55 1.52
CA SER A 130 16.66 -18.14 2.50
C SER A 130 15.19 -18.03 2.05
N SER A 131 14.85 -17.05 1.22
CA SER A 131 13.49 -16.85 0.71
C SER A 131 13.12 -17.81 -0.44
N VAL A 132 14.12 -18.40 -1.11
CA VAL A 132 13.88 -19.33 -2.23
C VAL A 132 13.08 -20.55 -1.76
N GLY A 133 11.98 -20.83 -2.46
CA GLY A 133 11.03 -21.90 -2.12
C GLY A 133 10.06 -21.58 -0.99
N SER A 134 10.19 -20.42 -0.33
CA SER A 134 9.33 -20.03 0.81
C SER A 134 8.42 -18.84 0.53
N VAL A 135 8.83 -17.95 -0.39
CA VAL A 135 8.05 -16.75 -0.74
C VAL A 135 7.65 -16.72 -2.21
N ASN A 136 6.46 -16.20 -2.48
CA ASN A 136 5.93 -16.04 -3.83
C ASN A 136 6.31 -14.68 -4.43
N LEU A 137 7.61 -14.42 -4.55
CA LEU A 137 8.16 -13.20 -5.16
C LEU A 137 8.90 -13.54 -6.47
N PRO A 138 8.96 -12.62 -7.45
CA PRO A 138 9.53 -12.90 -8.77
C PRO A 138 10.97 -13.43 -8.75
N LEU A 139 11.87 -12.83 -7.95
CA LEU A 139 13.26 -13.26 -7.86
C LEU A 139 13.40 -14.67 -7.24
N PRO A 140 12.87 -14.95 -6.03
CA PRO A 140 12.91 -16.30 -5.44
C PRO A 140 12.28 -17.38 -6.33
N ILE A 141 11.14 -17.08 -6.98
CA ILE A 141 10.51 -17.99 -7.94
C ILE A 141 11.45 -18.23 -9.13
N ALA A 142 12.10 -17.18 -9.65
CA ALA A 142 13.02 -17.31 -10.78
C ALA A 142 14.28 -18.11 -10.41
N ILE A 143 14.86 -17.90 -9.22
CA ILE A 143 16.00 -18.69 -8.75
C ILE A 143 15.61 -20.16 -8.60
N ASN A 144 14.43 -20.44 -8.02
CA ASN A 144 13.94 -21.82 -7.90
C ASN A 144 13.66 -22.47 -9.27
N LYS A 145 13.13 -21.70 -10.23
CA LYS A 145 12.78 -22.19 -11.57
C LYS A 145 14.00 -22.42 -12.45
N TYR A 146 14.94 -21.49 -12.46
CA TYR A 146 16.09 -21.52 -13.38
C TYR A 146 17.35 -22.11 -12.76
N GLY A 147 17.36 -22.29 -11.43
CA GLY A 147 18.50 -22.78 -10.68
C GLY A 147 19.52 -21.67 -10.37
N PRO A 148 20.13 -21.67 -9.18
CA PRO A 148 21.10 -20.65 -8.75
C PRO A 148 22.37 -20.58 -9.61
N ASN A 149 22.75 -21.68 -10.28
CA ASN A 149 23.93 -21.71 -11.15
C ASN A 149 23.77 -20.83 -12.41
N ASN A 150 22.53 -20.53 -12.78
CA ASN A 150 22.20 -19.68 -13.93
C ASN A 150 22.02 -18.20 -13.56
N PHE A 151 22.44 -17.81 -12.35
CA PHE A 151 22.43 -16.43 -11.91
C PHE A 151 23.85 -15.92 -11.65
N VAL A 152 24.01 -14.62 -11.90
CA VAL A 152 25.20 -13.85 -11.52
C VAL A 152 24.76 -12.85 -10.46
N PHE A 153 25.49 -12.79 -9.36
CA PHE A 153 25.35 -11.73 -8.37
C PHE A 153 26.38 -10.64 -8.66
N LEU A 154 25.93 -9.42 -8.89
CA LEU A 154 26.80 -8.28 -9.18
C LEU A 154 26.69 -7.26 -8.06
N ILE A 155 27.82 -6.66 -7.69
CA ILE A 155 27.83 -5.43 -6.91
C ILE A 155 27.99 -4.28 -7.88
N LEU A 156 26.94 -3.47 -8.04
CA LEU A 156 26.94 -2.34 -8.96
C LEU A 156 27.77 -1.20 -8.40
N GLN A 157 27.55 -0.86 -7.13
CA GLN A 157 28.23 0.23 -6.44
C GLN A 157 28.20 0.01 -4.93
N TYR A 158 29.30 0.34 -4.24
CA TYR A 158 29.32 0.43 -2.77
C TYR A 158 28.87 1.83 -2.32
N CYS A 159 28.14 1.91 -1.21
CA CYS A 159 27.73 3.16 -0.55
C CYS A 159 28.26 3.17 0.89
N ASP A 160 28.20 4.33 1.53
CA ASP A 160 28.24 4.41 2.99
C ASP A 160 27.05 3.65 3.57
N SER A 161 27.20 3.14 4.80
CA SER A 161 26.17 2.36 5.51
C SER A 161 25.00 3.22 6.02
N VAL A 162 24.45 4.07 5.13
CA VAL A 162 23.31 4.95 5.35
C VAL A 162 22.18 4.53 4.41
N GLU A 163 21.03 4.17 4.98
CA GLU A 163 19.91 3.59 4.22
C GLU A 163 19.41 4.51 3.10
N ASP A 164 19.25 5.81 3.37
CA ASP A 164 18.75 6.78 2.40
C ASP A 164 19.67 6.92 1.18
N ILE A 165 21.00 6.86 1.37
CA ILE A 165 21.97 6.91 0.27
C ILE A 165 21.80 5.67 -0.61
N CYS A 166 21.73 4.50 0.02
CA CYS A 166 21.62 3.24 -0.71
C CYS A 166 20.26 3.11 -1.43
N LEU A 167 19.16 3.65 -0.87
CA LEU A 167 17.86 3.76 -1.53
C LEU A 167 17.88 4.70 -2.74
N GLY A 168 18.56 5.86 -2.62
CA GLY A 168 18.72 6.79 -3.74
C GLY A 168 19.47 6.16 -4.93
N LEU A 169 20.54 5.42 -4.64
CA LEU A 169 21.30 4.68 -5.65
C LEU A 169 20.49 3.50 -6.24
N GLU A 170 19.71 2.80 -5.41
CA GLU A 170 18.80 1.74 -5.89
C GLU A 170 17.83 2.29 -6.93
N GLN A 171 17.22 3.44 -6.64
CA GLN A 171 16.28 4.08 -7.57
C GLN A 171 16.96 4.40 -8.91
N HIS A 172 18.16 5.00 -8.87
CA HIS A 172 18.94 5.29 -10.07
C HIS A 172 19.13 4.05 -10.96
N TYR A 173 19.52 2.92 -10.36
CA TYR A 173 19.75 1.69 -11.10
C TYR A 173 18.45 0.98 -11.54
N ILE A 174 17.37 1.07 -10.76
CA ILE A 174 16.04 0.59 -11.17
C ILE A 174 15.58 1.34 -12.43
N ASP A 175 15.73 2.66 -12.47
CA ASP A 175 15.32 3.48 -13.61
C ASP A 175 16.17 3.22 -14.86
N LEU A 176 17.47 2.98 -14.67
CA LEU A 176 18.41 2.66 -15.74
C LEU A 176 18.13 1.28 -16.37
N TYR A 177 17.97 0.24 -15.56
CA TYR A 177 17.90 -1.14 -16.05
C TYR A 177 16.49 -1.71 -16.20
N LYS A 178 15.48 -1.07 -15.57
CA LYS A 178 14.08 -1.49 -15.58
C LYS A 178 13.91 -2.98 -15.25
N PRO A 179 14.38 -3.41 -14.06
CA PRO A 179 14.46 -4.83 -13.70
C PRO A 179 13.10 -5.51 -13.67
N LYS A 180 12.99 -6.67 -14.35
CA LYS A 180 11.73 -7.43 -14.44
C LYS A 180 11.35 -8.13 -13.15
N TYR A 181 12.32 -8.42 -12.28
CA TYR A 181 12.06 -9.12 -11.01
C TYR A 181 11.70 -8.18 -9.86
N ASN A 182 11.83 -6.85 -10.03
CA ASN A 182 11.35 -5.87 -9.07
C ASN A 182 9.85 -5.64 -9.28
N ILE A 183 9.04 -5.88 -8.25
CA ILE A 183 7.60 -5.56 -8.28
C ILE A 183 7.40 -4.05 -8.09
N LEU A 184 8.15 -3.49 -7.14
CA LEU A 184 8.10 -2.08 -6.80
C LEU A 184 8.98 -1.29 -7.77
N LYS A 185 8.44 -0.18 -8.28
CA LYS A 185 9.14 0.74 -9.19
C LYS A 185 9.88 1.84 -8.44
N ILE A 186 9.44 2.13 -7.22
CA ILE A 186 10.06 3.10 -6.33
C ILE A 186 10.84 2.31 -5.28
N ALA A 187 12.12 2.59 -5.13
CA ALA A 187 12.97 1.97 -4.12
C ALA A 187 12.39 2.24 -2.72
N GLY A 188 12.36 1.21 -1.87
CA GLY A 188 11.85 1.31 -0.49
C GLY A 188 10.35 1.64 -0.34
N SER A 189 9.60 1.84 -1.42
CA SER A 189 8.20 2.30 -1.34
C SER A 189 7.25 1.51 -2.22
N SER A 190 6.10 1.15 -1.65
CA SER A 190 4.97 0.57 -2.39
C SER A 190 4.07 1.62 -3.04
N GLN A 191 4.46 2.91 -2.99
CA GLN A 191 3.66 3.99 -3.54
C GLN A 191 3.43 3.79 -5.05
N GLY A 192 2.18 3.87 -5.47
CA GLY A 192 1.77 3.65 -6.86
C GLY A 192 1.64 2.18 -7.27
N PHE A 193 2.02 1.22 -6.42
CA PHE A 193 1.70 -0.20 -6.65
C PHE A 193 0.21 -0.45 -6.48
N LYS A 194 -0.39 -1.15 -7.45
CA LYS A 194 -1.81 -1.51 -7.42
C LYS A 194 -1.95 -3.02 -7.37
N HIS A 195 -2.72 -3.50 -6.39
CA HIS A 195 -3.09 -4.91 -6.30
C HIS A 195 -4.05 -5.32 -7.42
N SER A 196 -4.10 -6.62 -7.73
CA SER A 196 -5.07 -7.16 -8.68
C SER A 196 -6.51 -7.00 -8.15
N PRO A 197 -7.52 -6.92 -9.04
CA PRO A 197 -8.92 -6.84 -8.63
C PRO A 197 -9.33 -8.00 -7.70
N GLU A 198 -8.81 -9.20 -7.94
CA GLU A 198 -9.04 -10.38 -7.11
C GLU A 198 -8.48 -10.21 -5.70
N THR A 199 -7.23 -9.74 -5.57
CA THR A 199 -6.62 -9.48 -4.26
C THR A 199 -7.37 -8.38 -3.52
N ILE A 200 -7.79 -7.33 -4.23
CA ILE A 200 -8.62 -6.26 -3.66
C ILE A 200 -9.95 -6.83 -3.13
N ALA A 201 -10.62 -7.70 -3.89
CA ALA A 201 -11.87 -8.33 -3.47
C ALA A 201 -11.68 -9.20 -2.21
N LYS A 202 -10.62 -10.00 -2.16
CA LYS A 202 -10.26 -10.81 -0.99
C LYS A 202 -10.00 -9.95 0.24
N LEU A 203 -9.22 -8.88 0.10
CA LEU A 203 -8.93 -7.95 1.20
C LEU A 203 -10.21 -7.25 1.68
N LYS A 204 -11.08 -6.81 0.76
CA LYS A 204 -12.38 -6.22 1.10
C LYS A 204 -13.23 -7.19 1.91
N ALA A 205 -13.32 -8.46 1.49
CA ALA A 205 -14.08 -9.47 2.22
C ALA A 205 -13.51 -9.72 3.62
N MET A 206 -12.18 -9.80 3.75
CA MET A 206 -11.50 -10.01 5.04
C MET A 206 -11.68 -8.83 6.01
N HIS A 207 -11.77 -7.60 5.49
CA HIS A 207 -11.89 -6.39 6.31
C HIS A 207 -13.33 -5.86 6.42
N ALA A 208 -14.33 -6.64 5.99
CA ALA A 208 -15.72 -6.23 6.03
C ALA A 208 -16.40 -6.54 7.38
N GLY A 209 -17.21 -5.58 7.85
CA GLY A 209 -18.12 -5.76 8.97
C GLY A 209 -17.45 -6.28 10.23
N LYS A 210 -17.91 -7.45 10.71
CA LYS A 210 -17.43 -8.08 11.95
C LYS A 210 -16.00 -8.61 11.87
N LEU A 211 -15.48 -8.82 10.67
CA LEU A 211 -14.12 -9.34 10.44
C LEU A 211 -13.05 -8.25 10.54
N HIS A 212 -13.46 -6.97 10.50
CA HIS A 212 -12.52 -5.87 10.62
C HIS A 212 -11.81 -5.92 11.98
N PRO A 213 -10.47 -5.79 12.06
CA PRO A 213 -9.73 -5.91 13.33
C PRO A 213 -10.16 -4.92 14.41
N ARG A 214 -10.71 -3.78 14.01
CA ARG A 214 -11.25 -2.75 14.90
C ARG A 214 -12.75 -2.88 15.17
N PHE A 215 -13.40 -3.95 14.71
CA PHE A 215 -14.82 -4.17 14.97
C PHE A 215 -15.07 -4.24 16.48
N ASN A 216 -16.09 -3.51 16.96
CA ASN A 216 -16.45 -3.37 18.37
C ASN A 216 -15.36 -2.75 19.29
N THR A 217 -14.30 -2.17 18.73
CA THR A 217 -13.30 -1.42 19.50
C THR A 217 -13.67 0.07 19.58
N LYS A 218 -13.49 0.68 20.76
CA LYS A 218 -13.67 2.12 20.95
C LYS A 218 -12.31 2.81 20.92
N ALA A 219 -12.23 3.98 20.28
CA ALA A 219 -11.04 4.81 20.33
C ALA A 219 -10.84 5.38 21.74
N PHE A 220 -9.59 5.42 22.20
CA PHE A 220 -9.23 6.02 23.48
C PHE A 220 -9.37 7.55 23.45
N GLU A 221 -9.64 8.17 24.59
CA GLU A 221 -9.96 9.61 24.63
C GLU A 221 -8.80 10.48 24.14
N GLN A 222 -7.57 10.17 24.52
CA GLN A 222 -6.38 10.86 24.01
C GLN A 222 -6.25 10.73 22.48
N GLN A 223 -6.57 9.57 21.91
CA GLN A 223 -6.54 9.36 20.46
C GLN A 223 -7.56 10.26 19.74
N LYS A 224 -8.76 10.42 20.31
CA LYS A 224 -9.77 11.34 19.77
C LYS A 224 -9.28 12.79 19.79
N ILE A 225 -8.68 13.22 20.90
CA ILE A 225 -8.13 14.57 21.05
C ILE A 225 -7.02 14.82 20.01
N LEU A 226 -6.06 13.90 19.88
CA LEU A 226 -4.98 13.99 18.89
C LEU A 226 -5.52 14.05 17.46
N THR A 227 -6.51 13.22 17.14
CA THR A 227 -7.16 13.23 15.83
C THR A 227 -7.86 14.57 15.57
N SER A 228 -8.51 15.14 16.59
CA SER A 228 -9.16 16.45 16.49
C SER A 228 -8.15 17.59 16.24
N LEU A 229 -7.03 17.59 16.96
CA LEU A 229 -5.95 18.57 16.78
C LEU A 229 -5.35 18.47 15.37
N ALA A 230 -5.00 17.27 14.92
CA ALA A 230 -4.45 17.05 13.58
C ALA A 230 -5.40 17.49 12.46
N LEU A 231 -6.70 17.21 12.59
CA LEU A 231 -7.71 17.66 11.61
C LEU A 231 -7.83 19.19 11.59
N LYS A 232 -7.80 19.85 12.74
CA LYS A 232 -7.83 21.33 12.82
C LYS A 232 -6.63 21.94 12.12
N GLU A 233 -5.42 21.45 12.39
CA GLU A 233 -4.20 21.93 11.73
C GLU A 233 -4.25 21.70 10.22
N HIS A 234 -4.69 20.52 9.78
CA HIS A 234 -4.81 20.20 8.36
C HIS A 234 -5.76 21.16 7.64
N PHE A 235 -6.96 21.41 8.18
CA PHE A 235 -7.94 22.30 7.56
C PHE A 235 -7.57 23.79 7.68
N LEU A 236 -6.76 24.17 8.67
CA LEU A 236 -6.18 25.51 8.72
C LEU A 236 -5.20 25.74 7.55
N LYS A 237 -4.35 24.75 7.25
CA LYS A 237 -3.35 24.82 6.17
C LYS A 237 -3.96 24.68 4.77
N HIS A 238 -4.88 23.73 4.57
CA HIS A 238 -5.36 23.34 3.23
C HIS A 238 -6.78 23.86 2.91
N GLY A 239 -7.47 24.45 3.91
CA GLY A 239 -8.88 24.77 3.79
C GLY A 239 -9.78 23.53 3.77
N HIS A 240 -11.06 23.71 4.07
CA HIS A 240 -12.03 22.62 3.96
C HIS A 240 -12.46 22.44 2.51
N HIS A 241 -12.40 21.23 1.95
CA HIS A 241 -12.75 20.93 0.55
C HIS A 241 -14.21 21.24 0.16
N ASN A 242 -15.08 21.49 1.14
CA ASN A 242 -16.47 21.96 0.96
C ASN A 242 -16.68 23.45 1.29
N LYS A 243 -15.64 24.18 1.68
CA LYS A 243 -15.71 25.63 1.88
C LYS A 243 -15.96 26.29 0.52
N GLY A 244 -16.94 27.18 0.43
CA GLY A 244 -17.33 27.83 -0.84
C GLY A 244 -18.24 26.99 -1.76
N LYS A 245 -18.39 25.68 -1.54
CA LYS A 245 -19.39 24.83 -2.23
C LYS A 245 -20.80 24.99 -1.63
N LYS A 246 -21.17 26.22 -1.25
CA LYS A 246 -22.52 26.57 -0.76
C LYS A 246 -23.16 27.52 -1.77
N GLY A 247 -24.30 27.13 -2.34
CA GLY A 247 -24.99 27.87 -3.41
C GLY A 247 -25.48 26.92 -4.52
N VAL A 248 -25.89 27.50 -5.66
CA VAL A 248 -26.53 26.86 -6.84
C VAL A 248 -25.85 25.55 -7.33
N LEU A 249 -24.56 25.38 -7.05
CA LEU A 249 -23.75 24.24 -7.49
C LEU A 249 -23.60 23.11 -6.44
N ALA A 250 -24.26 23.19 -5.29
CA ALA A 250 -24.20 22.12 -4.28
C ALA A 250 -25.38 21.15 -4.42
N PRO A 251 -25.19 19.83 -4.19
CA PRO A 251 -26.26 18.82 -4.30
C PRO A 251 -27.50 19.16 -3.46
N GLN A 252 -27.28 19.76 -2.28
CA GLN A 252 -28.31 20.23 -1.36
C GLN A 252 -29.15 21.43 -1.86
N PHE A 253 -28.84 22.02 -3.02
CA PHE A 253 -29.54 23.17 -3.63
C PHE A 253 -30.16 22.87 -5.01
N GLY A 254 -30.22 21.61 -5.47
CA GLY A 254 -31.15 21.26 -6.56
C GLY A 254 -30.68 20.31 -7.65
N ILE A 255 -29.46 19.76 -7.60
CA ILE A 255 -29.10 18.64 -8.49
C ILE A 255 -29.46 17.35 -7.76
N GLY A 256 -30.67 16.84 -8.02
CA GLY A 256 -31.20 15.59 -7.45
C GLY A 256 -31.98 15.73 -6.12
N GLY A 257 -32.53 16.92 -5.83
CA GLY A 257 -33.40 17.13 -4.66
C GLY A 257 -34.78 16.50 -4.82
N THR A 258 -35.49 16.28 -3.71
CA THR A 258 -36.89 15.83 -3.74
C THR A 258 -37.78 16.95 -4.28
N ASN A 259 -38.39 16.75 -5.45
CA ASN A 259 -39.41 17.66 -5.98
C ASN A 259 -40.64 17.65 -5.07
N LEU A 260 -41.16 18.84 -4.76
CA LEU A 260 -42.28 19.01 -3.84
C LEU A 260 -43.36 19.89 -4.44
N ILE A 261 -44.60 19.52 -4.14
CA ILE A 261 -45.80 20.29 -4.45
C ILE A 261 -46.41 20.75 -3.13
N MET A 262 -46.62 22.05 -3.01
CA MET A 262 -47.25 22.71 -1.87
C MET A 262 -48.66 23.14 -2.28
N LYS A 263 -49.69 22.60 -1.62
CA LYS A 263 -51.10 22.96 -1.87
C LYS A 263 -51.67 23.74 -0.70
N SER A 264 -52.26 24.91 -0.95
CA SER A 264 -52.94 25.68 0.09
C SER A 264 -54.40 25.26 0.28
N GLU A 265 -54.97 25.61 1.43
CA GLU A 265 -56.41 25.52 1.70
C GLU A 265 -57.26 26.38 0.74
N ASN A 266 -56.67 27.40 0.12
CA ASN A 266 -57.33 28.32 -0.82
C ASN A 266 -57.26 27.83 -2.28
N GLY A 267 -56.62 26.69 -2.55
CA GLY A 267 -56.47 26.11 -3.90
C GLY A 267 -55.17 26.46 -4.63
N ASP A 268 -54.31 27.31 -4.07
CA ASP A 268 -53.00 27.62 -4.67
C ASP A 268 -52.07 26.41 -4.68
N ILE A 269 -51.37 26.20 -5.80
CA ILE A 269 -50.40 25.10 -5.99
C ILE A 269 -49.04 25.67 -6.39
N PHE A 270 -48.00 25.36 -5.62
CA PHE A 270 -46.61 25.70 -5.93
C PHE A 270 -45.76 24.43 -6.07
N SER A 271 -44.98 24.31 -7.15
CA SER A 271 -43.99 23.26 -7.33
C SER A 271 -42.57 23.79 -7.09
N PHE A 272 -41.76 23.02 -6.37
CA PHE A 272 -40.37 23.34 -6.04
C PHE A 272 -39.44 22.17 -6.36
N PRO A 273 -38.24 22.43 -6.89
CA PRO A 273 -37.26 21.38 -7.21
C PRO A 273 -36.55 20.80 -5.97
N SER A 274 -36.74 21.37 -4.77
CA SER A 274 -36.17 20.85 -3.51
C SER A 274 -36.82 21.46 -2.27
N ILE A 275 -36.65 20.79 -1.12
CA ILE A 275 -37.08 21.29 0.21
C ILE A 275 -36.46 22.66 0.51
N ASN A 276 -35.23 22.85 0.03
CA ASN A 276 -34.44 24.05 0.26
C ASN A 276 -34.99 25.24 -0.55
N ALA A 277 -35.48 25.01 -1.77
CA ALA A 277 -36.16 26.04 -2.56
C ALA A 277 -37.50 26.44 -1.90
N ALA A 278 -38.30 25.46 -1.47
CA ALA A 278 -39.56 25.71 -0.78
C ALA A 278 -39.36 26.50 0.53
N ARG A 279 -38.36 26.13 1.35
CA ARG A 279 -38.13 26.82 2.63
C ARG A 279 -37.70 28.28 2.43
N GLN A 280 -36.96 28.56 1.36
CA GLN A 280 -36.51 29.93 1.04
C GLN A 280 -37.69 30.79 0.57
N HIS A 281 -38.56 30.24 -0.28
CA HIS A 281 -39.78 30.91 -0.73
C HIS A 281 -40.69 31.28 0.44
N PHE A 282 -40.99 30.31 1.31
CA PHE A 282 -41.86 30.52 2.47
C PHE A 282 -41.15 31.14 3.68
N ARG A 283 -39.82 31.30 3.63
CA ARG A 283 -38.96 31.78 4.73
C ARG A 283 -39.15 30.99 6.03
N VAL A 284 -39.23 29.67 5.92
CA VAL A 284 -39.38 28.74 7.06
C VAL A 284 -38.10 27.94 7.31
N ARG A 285 -38.02 27.28 8.47
CA ARG A 285 -36.93 26.34 8.74
C ARG A 285 -37.03 25.12 7.83
N PHE A 286 -35.88 24.57 7.44
CA PHE A 286 -35.82 23.34 6.62
C PHE A 286 -36.62 22.19 7.23
N THR A 287 -36.49 22.00 8.55
CA THR A 287 -37.19 20.96 9.31
C THR A 287 -38.70 21.10 9.29
N THR A 288 -39.21 22.32 9.12
CA THR A 288 -40.65 22.57 9.05
C THR A 288 -41.24 21.90 7.82
N ILE A 289 -40.57 22.00 6.67
CA ILE A 289 -41.02 21.33 5.45
C ILE A 289 -40.63 19.86 5.50
N SER A 290 -39.37 19.53 5.82
CA SER A 290 -38.86 18.15 5.70
C SER A 290 -39.59 17.13 6.57
N LYS A 291 -40.10 17.54 7.75
CA LYS A 291 -40.84 16.64 8.64
C LYS A 291 -42.28 16.39 8.20
N ASN A 292 -42.87 17.31 7.44
CA ASN A 292 -44.29 17.31 7.06
C ASN A 292 -44.53 16.87 5.61
N ILE A 293 -43.51 16.34 4.93
CA ILE A 293 -43.64 15.78 3.58
C ILE A 293 -44.50 14.51 3.64
N ASN A 294 -45.53 14.44 2.80
CA ASN A 294 -46.50 13.33 2.71
C ASN A 294 -47.20 13.02 4.04
N GLN A 295 -47.21 13.97 4.98
CA GLN A 295 -48.06 13.88 6.16
C GLN A 295 -49.41 14.52 5.84
N ASN A 296 -50.50 13.90 6.31
CA ASN A 296 -51.84 14.46 6.19
C ASN A 296 -52.06 15.68 7.11
N SER A 297 -51.05 16.10 7.87
CA SER A 297 -51.10 17.30 8.71
C SER A 297 -50.62 18.53 7.94
N PRO A 298 -51.44 19.59 7.84
CA PRO A 298 -51.04 20.83 7.18
C PRO A 298 -50.02 21.62 8.01
N ILE A 299 -49.10 22.30 7.33
CA ILE A 299 -48.21 23.30 7.92
C ILE A 299 -48.90 24.66 7.89
N LEU A 300 -48.94 25.36 9.02
CA LEU A 300 -49.41 26.74 9.06
C LEU A 300 -48.27 27.70 8.67
N ILE A 301 -48.41 28.37 7.54
CA ILE A 301 -47.45 29.38 7.05
C ILE A 301 -48.20 30.69 6.83
N LYS A 302 -47.85 31.73 7.59
CA LYS A 302 -48.49 33.06 7.55
C LYS A 302 -50.03 33.00 7.68
N GLY A 303 -50.55 32.09 8.51
CA GLY A 303 -51.98 31.93 8.75
C GLY A 303 -52.72 31.07 7.72
N ILE A 304 -52.06 30.56 6.68
CA ILE A 304 -52.64 29.67 5.67
C ILE A 304 -52.12 28.24 5.90
N LYS A 305 -53.00 27.25 5.78
CA LYS A 305 -52.65 25.83 5.85
C LYS A 305 -52.09 25.35 4.50
N TRP A 306 -50.93 24.69 4.54
CA TRP A 306 -50.23 24.14 3.39
C TRP A 306 -49.98 22.64 3.54
N PHE A 307 -50.35 21.85 2.53
CA PHE A 307 -50.04 20.43 2.43
C PHE A 307 -48.81 20.22 1.56
N VAL A 308 -47.87 19.39 2.01
CA VAL A 308 -46.58 19.15 1.34
C VAL A 308 -46.55 17.74 0.77
N ILE A 309 -46.44 17.62 -0.55
CA ILE A 309 -46.46 16.34 -1.27
C ILE A 309 -45.15 16.21 -2.04
N SER A 310 -44.48 15.05 -1.98
CA SER A 310 -43.31 14.77 -2.84
C SER A 310 -43.73 14.10 -4.14
N GLU A 311 -43.16 14.49 -5.29
CA GLU A 311 -43.50 13.89 -6.60
C GLU A 311 -43.11 12.39 -6.73
N LEU A 312 -42.28 11.86 -5.84
CA LEU A 312 -41.93 10.43 -5.82
C LEU A 312 -43.03 9.53 -5.27
N PHE A 313 -44.14 10.08 -4.76
CA PHE A 313 -45.33 9.30 -4.39
C PHE A 313 -46.20 9.02 -5.63
N LYS A 314 -45.76 8.05 -6.45
CA LYS A 314 -46.72 7.18 -7.14
C LYS A 314 -47.09 6.11 -6.12
N GLY A 315 -48.26 6.27 -5.48
CA GLY A 315 -48.84 5.21 -4.68
C GLY A 315 -49.17 4.01 -5.58
N ASP A 316 -48.82 2.84 -5.08
CA ASP A 316 -49.45 1.56 -5.42
C ASP A 316 -50.97 1.62 -5.19
#